data_AF-A0A945HKU4-F1
#
_entry.id   AF-A0A945HKU4-F1
#
_cell.length_a   1.000
_cell.length_b   1.000
_cell.length_c   1.000
_cell.angle_alpha   90.00
_cell.angle_beta   90.00
_cell.angle_gamma   90.00
#
_symmetry.space_group_name_H-M   'P 1'
#
loop_
_entity.id
_entity.type
_entity.pdbx_description
1 polymer ?
#
loop_
_entity_poly.entity_id
_entity_poly.type
_entity_poly.pdbx_seq_one_letter_code
_entity_poly.pdbx_strand_id
1 'polypeptide(L)'
;LHIDYWVPTGVENELLVKIVNTVDGGEDVESLGTTVAGSWQSIDLDMTGFDGGNLANTEKITQILIDAVDRAATVYVDNFYFYKEPSTTSDIIFITELADPNDNAAARYVEIYNGGTSDVDLTGWTLRRYTNGNAEPQTTGEDLTPIGSLAPGAIAIIAANGTAFEAAFGMAADISAGSGGPADSNGDDQIYITDASDTIVDFFGVPGEDGSGTDHEFEDGRAERKASVTQGTATWDVNEWNIDNDAGAGDGALDVDGGFDPGVWIGADTTGVENESLVTLNMYPNPASDVLNISSQSTINTVEIFNVLGQKVITMQVEDTSAEINVSNLNAGIYLIKYEINNSTSTKKFVKN
;
A
#
# COMPACT_ATOMS: atom_id res chain seq x y z
N LEU A 1 -16.46 -4.82 -15.61
CA LEU A 1 -17.44 -3.82 -16.10
C LEU A 1 -18.79 -4.50 -16.20
N HIS A 2 -19.82 -3.86 -15.67
CA HIS A 2 -21.19 -4.33 -15.75
C HIS A 2 -22.02 -3.45 -16.68
N ILE A 3 -22.91 -4.07 -17.45
CA ILE A 3 -23.90 -3.38 -18.27
C ILE A 3 -25.21 -4.18 -18.35
N ASP A 4 -26.33 -3.50 -18.08
CA ASP A 4 -27.65 -3.99 -18.45
C ASP A 4 -28.09 -3.36 -19.78
N TYR A 5 -28.63 -4.16 -20.69
CA TYR A 5 -29.20 -3.63 -21.93
C TYR A 5 -30.45 -4.38 -22.37
N TRP A 6 -31.28 -3.69 -23.15
CA TRP A 6 -32.45 -4.27 -23.79
C TRP A 6 -32.48 -3.88 -25.26
N VAL A 7 -32.77 -4.86 -26.11
CA VAL A 7 -32.98 -4.67 -27.55
C VAL A 7 -34.41 -5.04 -27.96
N PRO A 8 -35.07 -4.26 -28.85
CA PRO A 8 -36.38 -4.58 -29.40
C PRO A 8 -36.40 -5.90 -30.17
N THR A 9 -37.61 -6.46 -30.32
CA THR A 9 -37.84 -7.61 -31.22
C THR A 9 -37.36 -7.32 -32.64
N GLY A 10 -36.61 -8.25 -33.24
CA GLY A 10 -36.07 -8.13 -34.60
C GLY A 10 -34.67 -7.52 -34.69
N VAL A 11 -34.02 -7.28 -33.55
CA VAL A 11 -32.59 -6.97 -33.45
C VAL A 11 -31.85 -8.28 -33.16
N GLU A 12 -31.00 -8.71 -34.10
CA GLU A 12 -30.18 -9.93 -33.97
C GLU A 12 -28.68 -9.63 -34.01
N ASN A 13 -28.32 -8.34 -34.08
CA ASN A 13 -26.94 -7.91 -34.22
C ASN A 13 -26.22 -7.98 -32.87
N GLU A 14 -24.97 -8.42 -32.90
CA GLU A 14 -24.07 -8.31 -31.77
C GLU A 14 -23.87 -6.83 -31.35
N LEU A 15 -23.87 -6.60 -30.04
CA LEU A 15 -23.50 -5.32 -29.47
C LEU A 15 -22.05 -5.36 -28.99
N LEU A 16 -21.36 -4.26 -29.21
CA LEU A 16 -19.97 -4.08 -28.83
C LEU A 16 -19.87 -2.90 -27.86
N VAL A 17 -18.95 -3.01 -26.91
CA VAL A 17 -18.55 -1.89 -26.05
C VAL A 17 -17.09 -1.57 -26.32
N LYS A 18 -16.82 -0.29 -26.55
CA LYS A 18 -15.47 0.22 -26.81
C LYS A 18 -15.07 1.18 -25.72
N ILE A 19 -13.87 0.97 -25.19
CA ILE A 19 -13.25 1.84 -24.19
C ILE A 19 -12.11 2.59 -24.86
N VAL A 20 -12.01 3.90 -24.60
CA VAL A 20 -10.99 4.76 -25.20
C VAL A 20 -10.29 5.60 -24.14
N ASN A 21 -8.97 5.64 -24.21
CA ASN A 21 -8.11 6.56 -23.48
C ASN A 21 -7.53 7.58 -24.47
N THR A 22 -8.15 8.76 -24.54
CA THR A 22 -7.66 9.86 -25.39
C THR A 22 -6.52 10.64 -24.75
N VAL A 23 -6.19 10.40 -23.47
CA VAL A 23 -5.10 11.09 -22.76
C VAL A 23 -3.75 10.50 -23.18
N ASP A 24 -3.61 9.18 -23.02
CA ASP A 24 -2.37 8.46 -23.33
C ASP A 24 -2.40 7.85 -24.75
N GLY A 25 -3.59 7.80 -25.35
CA GLY A 25 -3.83 7.14 -26.63
C GLY A 25 -4.06 5.65 -26.43
N GLY A 26 -5.12 5.14 -27.06
CA GLY A 26 -5.45 3.72 -27.01
C GLY A 26 -6.95 3.49 -26.99
N GLU A 27 -7.36 2.37 -27.55
CA GLU A 27 -8.75 1.95 -27.58
C GLU A 27 -8.83 0.45 -27.75
N ASP A 28 -9.80 -0.16 -27.05
CA ASP A 28 -10.13 -1.57 -27.23
C ASP A 28 -11.63 -1.78 -27.26
N VAL A 29 -12.07 -2.86 -27.90
CA VAL A 29 -13.47 -3.20 -28.12
C VAL A 29 -13.76 -4.64 -27.73
N GLU A 30 -14.78 -4.81 -26.89
CA GLU A 30 -15.23 -6.12 -26.45
C GLU A 30 -16.68 -6.38 -26.85
N SER A 31 -16.98 -7.67 -27.06
CA SER A 31 -18.33 -8.12 -27.39
C SER A 31 -19.19 -8.25 -26.15
N LEU A 32 -20.44 -7.78 -26.23
CA LEU A 32 -21.49 -8.04 -25.23
C LEU A 32 -22.22 -9.38 -25.46
N GLY A 33 -21.73 -10.18 -26.40
CA GLY A 33 -22.30 -11.45 -26.81
C GLY A 33 -23.48 -11.33 -27.77
N THR A 34 -24.08 -12.48 -28.09
CA THR A 34 -25.26 -12.56 -28.96
C THR A 34 -26.47 -11.97 -28.26
N THR A 35 -27.12 -10.98 -28.87
CA THR A 35 -28.28 -10.33 -28.27
C THR A 35 -29.52 -11.24 -28.26
N VAL A 36 -30.31 -11.17 -27.19
CA VAL A 36 -31.65 -11.79 -27.12
C VAL A 36 -32.74 -10.72 -27.21
N ALA A 37 -33.44 -10.71 -28.33
CA ALA A 37 -34.46 -9.71 -28.64
C ALA A 37 -35.67 -9.77 -27.69
N GLY A 38 -36.13 -8.61 -27.21
CA GLY A 38 -37.32 -8.48 -26.37
C GLY A 38 -37.09 -8.78 -24.88
N SER A 39 -35.85 -8.98 -24.44
CA SER A 39 -35.49 -9.23 -23.03
C SER A 39 -34.34 -8.35 -22.55
N TRP A 40 -34.31 -8.07 -21.25
CA TRP A 40 -33.16 -7.45 -20.60
C TRP A 40 -32.03 -8.47 -20.54
N GLN A 41 -30.83 -8.02 -20.86
CA GLN A 41 -29.57 -8.76 -20.77
C GLN A 41 -28.71 -8.06 -19.73
N SER A 42 -28.00 -8.84 -18.93
CA SER A 42 -27.13 -8.37 -17.86
C SER A 42 -25.78 -9.04 -18.07
N ILE A 43 -24.77 -8.25 -18.39
CA ILE A 43 -23.47 -8.74 -18.85
C ILE A 43 -22.36 -8.16 -17.98
N ASP A 44 -21.50 -9.05 -17.49
CA ASP A 44 -20.23 -8.72 -16.88
C ASP A 44 -19.09 -9.00 -17.86
N LEU A 45 -18.25 -7.99 -18.07
CA LEU A 45 -17.02 -8.08 -18.84
C LEU A 45 -15.82 -7.90 -17.91
N ASP A 46 -14.87 -8.83 -18.02
CA ASP A 46 -13.59 -8.69 -17.35
C ASP A 46 -12.81 -7.52 -17.96
N MET A 47 -12.29 -6.63 -17.11
CA MET A 47 -11.51 -5.47 -17.56
C MET A 47 -10.17 -5.87 -18.18
N THR A 48 -9.66 -7.06 -17.87
CA THR A 48 -8.47 -7.62 -18.52
C THR A 48 -8.74 -7.96 -19.98
N GLY A 49 -9.99 -8.18 -20.40
CA GLY A 49 -10.30 -8.40 -21.82
C GLY A 49 -9.89 -7.23 -22.73
N PHE A 50 -9.96 -5.99 -22.20
CA PHE A 50 -9.61 -4.77 -22.92
C PHE A 50 -8.10 -4.48 -22.99
N ASP A 51 -7.25 -5.44 -22.62
CA ASP A 51 -5.79 -5.37 -22.78
C ASP A 51 -5.28 -5.99 -24.10
N GLY A 52 -6.17 -6.67 -24.84
CA GLY A 52 -5.87 -7.40 -26.07
C GLY A 52 -5.71 -6.52 -27.32
N GLY A 53 -6.15 -5.27 -27.25
CA GLY A 53 -6.10 -4.30 -28.34
C GLY A 53 -5.70 -2.90 -27.86
N ASN A 54 -4.47 -2.48 -28.13
CA ASN A 54 -3.99 -1.08 -28.14
C ASN A 54 -4.39 -0.12 -26.98
N LEU A 55 -4.94 -0.60 -25.86
CA LEU A 55 -5.36 0.19 -24.70
C LEU A 55 -4.49 -0.18 -23.49
N ALA A 56 -3.27 0.35 -23.45
CA ALA A 56 -2.29 0.00 -22.43
C ALA A 56 -2.58 0.57 -21.03
N ASN A 57 -3.44 1.59 -20.93
CA ASN A 57 -3.77 2.23 -19.66
C ASN A 57 -5.29 2.37 -19.49
N THR A 58 -5.85 1.56 -18.59
CA THR A 58 -7.28 1.53 -18.23
C THR A 58 -7.63 2.43 -17.03
N GLU A 59 -6.66 3.15 -16.45
CA GLU A 59 -6.90 4.11 -15.36
C GLU A 59 -7.44 5.47 -15.88
N LYS A 60 -7.24 5.77 -17.17
CA LYS A 60 -7.66 7.04 -17.79
C LYS A 60 -8.70 6.81 -18.88
N ILE A 61 -9.78 6.11 -18.55
CA ILE A 61 -10.92 5.96 -19.47
C ILE A 61 -11.58 7.32 -19.68
N THR A 62 -11.58 7.78 -20.93
CA THR A 62 -12.11 9.09 -21.31
C THR A 62 -13.40 9.01 -22.12
N GLN A 63 -13.63 7.88 -22.78
CA GLN A 63 -14.81 7.68 -23.60
C GLN A 63 -15.23 6.21 -23.56
N ILE A 64 -16.54 6.02 -23.65
CA ILE A 64 -17.19 4.73 -23.79
C ILE A 64 -18.12 4.85 -24.99
N LEU A 65 -18.00 3.92 -25.93
CA LEU A 65 -18.89 3.83 -27.08
C LEU A 65 -19.59 2.48 -27.04
N ILE A 66 -20.89 2.49 -27.34
CA ILE A 66 -21.67 1.28 -27.54
C ILE A 66 -22.12 1.31 -28.98
N ASP A 67 -21.74 0.28 -29.73
CA ASP A 67 -22.06 0.17 -31.16
C ASP A 67 -22.68 -1.20 -31.46
N ALA A 68 -23.35 -1.30 -32.60
CA ALA A 68 -23.92 -2.53 -33.11
C ALA A 68 -23.30 -2.86 -34.46
N VAL A 69 -22.98 -4.13 -34.71
CA VAL A 69 -22.54 -4.55 -36.03
C VAL A 69 -23.73 -4.43 -37.00
N ASP A 70 -23.65 -3.51 -37.96
CA ASP A 70 -24.63 -3.21 -39.02
C ASP A 70 -26.00 -2.57 -38.64
N ARG A 71 -26.12 -1.24 -38.86
CA ARG A 71 -27.32 -0.36 -38.76
C ARG A 71 -27.89 -0.08 -37.35
N ALA A 72 -28.44 1.14 -37.24
CA ALA A 72 -29.04 1.72 -36.03
C ALA A 72 -30.28 0.95 -35.53
N ALA A 73 -30.05 0.01 -34.63
CA ALA A 73 -31.06 -0.51 -33.71
C ALA A 73 -31.25 0.47 -32.54
N THR A 74 -32.46 0.54 -31.99
CA THR A 74 -32.66 1.22 -30.69
C THR A 74 -32.19 0.29 -29.60
N VAL A 75 -31.24 0.72 -28.77
CA VAL A 75 -30.78 0.00 -27.58
C VAL A 75 -31.15 0.84 -26.37
N TYR A 76 -31.68 0.19 -25.33
CA TYR A 76 -31.88 0.81 -24.02
C TYR A 76 -30.79 0.26 -23.11
N VAL A 77 -30.04 1.15 -22.48
CA VAL A 77 -28.97 0.79 -21.55
C VAL A 77 -29.40 1.22 -20.16
N ASP A 78 -29.22 0.32 -19.20
CA ASP A 78 -29.39 0.57 -17.77
C ASP A 78 -28.15 0.06 -17.02
N ASN A 79 -27.95 0.48 -15.77
CA ASN A 79 -26.90 -0.01 -14.88
C ASN A 79 -25.54 -0.24 -15.57
N PHE A 80 -24.89 0.86 -15.97
CA PHE A 80 -23.52 0.80 -16.46
C PHE A 80 -22.56 1.21 -15.34
N TYR A 81 -21.70 0.30 -14.88
CA TYR A 81 -20.72 0.62 -13.85
C TYR A 81 -19.46 -0.25 -13.93
N PHE A 82 -18.35 0.31 -13.45
CA PHE A 82 -17.16 -0.46 -13.15
C PHE A 82 -17.24 -0.91 -11.70
N TYR A 83 -16.93 -2.18 -11.47
CA TYR A 83 -16.83 -2.74 -10.14
C TYR A 83 -15.67 -3.73 -10.10
N LYS A 84 -15.14 -3.94 -8.91
CA LYS A 84 -14.32 -5.10 -8.58
C LYS A 84 -15.20 -6.07 -7.81
N GLU A 85 -15.03 -7.37 -8.03
CA GLU A 85 -15.66 -8.35 -7.16
C GLU A 85 -15.31 -8.03 -5.71
N PRO A 86 -16.24 -8.19 -4.76
CA PRO A 86 -15.88 -8.12 -3.36
C PRO A 86 -14.83 -9.19 -3.12
N SER A 87 -13.66 -8.78 -2.61
CA SER A 87 -12.65 -9.68 -2.11
C SER A 87 -13.34 -10.69 -1.19
N THR A 88 -13.16 -11.99 -1.46
CA THR A 88 -13.47 -13.01 -0.47
C THR A 88 -12.84 -12.56 0.85
N THR A 89 -13.62 -12.60 1.95
CA THR A 89 -13.25 -12.02 3.25
C THR A 89 -11.91 -12.49 3.82
N SER A 90 -11.30 -13.51 3.20
CA SER A 90 -10.03 -14.08 3.61
C SER A 90 -8.80 -13.40 2.96
N ASP A 91 -8.89 -12.89 1.72
CA ASP A 91 -7.71 -12.33 1.00
C ASP A 91 -7.43 -10.86 1.35
N ILE A 92 -8.22 -10.29 2.26
CA ILE A 92 -7.99 -8.94 2.80
C ILE A 92 -7.04 -8.95 3.99
N ILE A 93 -6.75 -10.13 4.55
CA ILE A 93 -5.70 -10.31 5.55
C ILE A 93 -4.46 -10.79 4.81
N PHE A 94 -3.39 -10.01 4.84
CA PHE A 94 -2.14 -10.33 4.16
C PHE A 94 -0.93 -9.84 4.95
N ILE A 95 0.23 -10.39 4.62
CA ILE A 95 1.50 -10.07 5.24
C ILE A 95 1.98 -8.73 4.67
N THR A 96 2.35 -7.81 5.56
CA THR A 96 2.89 -6.49 5.17
C THR A 96 4.36 -6.34 5.45
N GLU A 97 4.90 -7.07 6.42
CA GLU A 97 6.32 -7.06 6.73
C GLU A 97 6.79 -8.40 7.28
N LEU A 98 8.00 -8.83 6.89
CA LEU A 98 8.78 -9.86 7.55
C LEU A 98 10.15 -9.27 7.92
N ALA A 99 10.57 -9.43 9.17
CA ALA A 99 11.77 -8.77 9.67
C ALA A 99 12.74 -9.75 10.32
N ASP A 100 14.00 -9.67 9.92
CA ASP A 100 15.15 -10.32 10.55
C ASP A 100 16.23 -9.29 10.87
N PRO A 101 16.10 -8.51 11.95
CA PRO A 101 17.09 -7.47 12.26
C PRO A 101 18.48 -8.05 12.54
N ASN A 102 19.47 -7.60 11.78
CA ASN A 102 20.89 -8.02 11.84
C ASN A 102 21.48 -7.95 13.25
N ASP A 103 21.13 -6.92 14.03
CA ASP A 103 21.65 -6.69 15.37
C ASP A 103 20.83 -7.38 16.47
N ASN A 104 19.67 -7.98 16.14
CA ASN A 104 18.78 -8.57 17.11
C ASN A 104 17.81 -9.62 16.52
N ALA A 105 18.35 -10.80 16.17
CA ALA A 105 17.54 -11.96 15.76
C ALA A 105 16.42 -12.37 16.74
N ALA A 106 16.51 -12.01 18.03
CA ALA A 106 15.41 -12.31 18.97
C ALA A 106 14.19 -11.40 18.76
N ALA A 107 14.33 -10.27 18.06
CA ALA A 107 13.28 -9.31 17.78
C ALA A 107 12.56 -9.53 16.44
N ARG A 108 12.84 -10.64 15.73
CA ARG A 108 12.14 -11.03 14.49
C ARG A 108 10.63 -10.99 14.65
N TYR A 109 9.95 -10.60 13.58
CA TYR A 109 8.49 -10.56 13.55
C TYR A 109 7.92 -10.74 12.14
N VAL A 110 6.63 -11.06 12.11
CA VAL A 110 5.76 -11.02 10.94
C VAL A 110 4.63 -10.04 11.25
N GLU A 111 4.39 -9.12 10.33
CA GLU A 111 3.30 -8.16 10.36
C GLU A 111 2.18 -8.58 9.40
N ILE A 112 0.95 -8.54 9.87
CA ILE A 112 -0.24 -8.75 9.04
C ILE A 112 -1.18 -7.55 9.11
N TYR A 113 -1.90 -7.30 8.02
CA TYR A 113 -2.78 -6.14 7.86
C TYR A 113 -4.15 -6.55 7.35
N ASN A 114 -5.19 -5.86 7.82
CA ASN A 114 -6.54 -5.95 7.25
C ASN A 114 -6.77 -4.81 6.23
N GLY A 115 -6.59 -5.11 4.94
CA GLY A 115 -6.88 -4.19 3.83
C GLY A 115 -8.35 -4.14 3.40
N GLY A 116 -9.24 -4.79 4.17
CA GLY A 116 -10.67 -4.80 3.93
C GLY A 116 -11.39 -3.58 4.49
N THR A 117 -12.72 -3.64 4.45
CA THR A 117 -13.61 -2.58 4.97
C THR A 117 -14.48 -3.05 6.14
N SER A 118 -14.26 -4.29 6.60
CA SER A 118 -14.94 -4.88 7.75
C SER A 118 -13.95 -5.54 8.69
N ASP A 119 -14.34 -5.66 9.96
CA ASP A 119 -13.63 -6.45 10.95
C ASP A 119 -13.54 -7.91 10.48
N VAL A 120 -12.39 -8.56 10.71
CA VAL A 120 -12.17 -9.99 10.43
C VAL A 120 -11.88 -10.71 11.74
N ASP A 121 -12.62 -11.78 12.03
CA ASP A 121 -12.35 -12.66 13.18
C ASP A 121 -11.30 -13.70 12.78
N LEU A 122 -10.14 -13.67 13.45
CA LEU A 122 -9.00 -14.55 13.20
C LEU A 122 -9.08 -15.88 13.97
N THR A 123 -10.23 -16.19 14.59
CA THR A 123 -10.44 -17.49 15.22
C THR A 123 -10.23 -18.63 14.22
N GLY A 124 -9.29 -19.53 14.52
CA GLY A 124 -8.93 -20.69 13.69
C GLY A 124 -7.97 -20.38 12.53
N TRP A 125 -7.57 -19.12 12.35
CA TRP A 125 -6.55 -18.76 11.37
C TRP A 125 -5.16 -19.17 11.85
N THR A 126 -4.25 -19.44 10.92
CA THR A 126 -2.92 -19.95 11.26
C THR A 126 -1.83 -19.29 10.39
N LEU A 127 -0.71 -18.90 10.99
CA LEU A 127 0.52 -18.55 10.30
C LEU A 127 1.44 -19.79 10.25
N ARG A 128 2.05 -20.09 9.10
CA ARG A 128 2.89 -21.28 8.92
C ARG A 128 4.14 -20.94 8.13
N ARG A 129 5.16 -21.78 8.30
CA ARG A 129 6.46 -21.62 7.64
C ARG A 129 6.93 -22.90 6.99
N TYR A 130 7.57 -22.80 5.83
CA TYR A 130 8.48 -23.83 5.30
C TYR A 130 9.89 -23.44 5.70
N THR A 131 10.59 -24.32 6.41
CA THR A 131 11.93 -24.01 6.92
C THR A 131 12.99 -24.34 5.87
N ASN A 132 13.72 -23.35 5.37
CA ASN A 132 14.62 -23.47 4.21
C ASN A 132 13.92 -24.22 3.04
N GLY A 133 14.67 -25.02 2.27
CA GLY A 133 14.15 -25.85 1.17
C GLY A 133 13.34 -27.11 1.56
N ASN A 134 12.66 -27.13 2.71
CA ASN A 134 11.81 -28.26 3.08
C ASN A 134 10.57 -28.32 2.18
N ALA A 135 10.23 -29.51 1.68
CA ALA A 135 9.07 -29.71 0.78
C ALA A 135 7.71 -29.59 1.48
N GLU A 136 7.69 -29.65 2.82
CA GLU A 136 6.47 -29.60 3.63
C GLU A 136 6.61 -28.49 4.68
N PRO A 137 5.51 -27.80 5.02
CA PRO A 137 5.52 -26.76 6.03
C PRO A 137 5.61 -27.36 7.44
N GLN A 138 5.80 -26.50 8.42
CA GLN A 138 5.65 -26.85 9.83
C GLN A 138 4.30 -27.54 10.08
N THR A 139 4.35 -28.64 10.83
CA THR A 139 3.14 -29.42 11.16
C THR A 139 2.21 -28.69 12.12
N THR A 140 2.77 -27.82 12.96
CA THR A 140 2.02 -26.94 13.87
C THR A 140 2.40 -25.51 13.51
N GLY A 141 1.42 -24.73 13.04
CA GLY A 141 1.59 -23.29 12.83
C GLY A 141 1.24 -22.49 14.07
N GLU A 142 1.41 -21.18 13.99
CA GLU A 142 1.00 -20.24 15.03
C GLU A 142 -0.50 -19.97 14.94
N ASP A 143 -1.22 -20.17 16.04
CA ASP A 143 -2.67 -19.92 16.13
C ASP A 143 -2.91 -18.41 16.28
N LEU A 144 -3.64 -17.82 15.33
CA LEU A 144 -3.95 -16.39 15.31
C LEU A 144 -5.21 -16.02 16.11
N THR A 145 -5.93 -17.00 16.66
CA THR A 145 -7.11 -16.79 17.51
C THR A 145 -6.89 -15.77 18.65
N PRO A 146 -5.73 -15.68 19.32
CA PRO A 146 -5.50 -14.70 20.38
C PRO A 146 -5.62 -13.23 19.95
N ILE A 147 -5.43 -12.92 18.66
CA ILE A 147 -5.63 -11.57 18.12
C ILE A 147 -7.13 -11.19 18.16
N GLY A 148 -8.01 -12.18 18.02
CA GLY A 148 -9.45 -11.98 17.99
C GLY A 148 -9.89 -11.30 16.69
N SER A 149 -10.52 -10.13 16.81
CA SER A 149 -11.04 -9.42 15.65
C SER A 149 -10.11 -8.28 15.22
N LEU A 150 -9.62 -8.35 13.97
CA LEU A 150 -8.76 -7.34 13.37
C LEU A 150 -9.61 -6.35 12.56
N ALA A 151 -9.63 -5.08 12.99
CA ALA A 151 -10.43 -4.02 12.36
C ALA A 151 -9.86 -3.60 10.99
N PRO A 152 -10.65 -2.97 10.10
CA PRO A 152 -10.17 -2.37 8.85
C PRO A 152 -9.00 -1.43 9.10
N GLY A 153 -7.93 -1.58 8.32
CA GLY A 153 -6.72 -0.78 8.45
C GLY A 153 -5.87 -1.08 9.69
N ALA A 154 -6.24 -2.09 10.48
CA ALA A 154 -5.46 -2.49 11.64
C ALA A 154 -4.35 -3.46 11.25
N ILE A 155 -3.25 -3.36 11.99
CA ILE A 155 -2.08 -4.21 11.90
C ILE A 155 -2.02 -5.10 13.15
N ALA A 156 -1.58 -6.34 12.98
CA ALA A 156 -1.20 -7.23 14.07
C ALA A 156 0.23 -7.74 13.89
N ILE A 157 0.94 -7.88 15.01
CA ILE A 157 2.36 -8.27 15.06
C ILE A 157 2.50 -9.64 15.73
N ILE A 158 3.17 -10.55 15.03
CA ILE A 158 3.54 -11.87 15.51
C ILE A 158 5.07 -11.90 15.66
N ALA A 159 5.56 -11.81 16.89
CA ALA A 159 7.00 -11.78 17.18
C ALA A 159 7.54 -13.18 17.55
N ALA A 160 8.79 -13.47 17.17
CA ALA A 160 9.50 -14.66 17.62
C ALA A 160 9.67 -14.67 19.15
N ASN A 161 9.93 -13.51 19.75
CA ASN A 161 9.97 -13.32 21.20
C ASN A 161 9.39 -11.95 21.58
N GLY A 162 8.20 -11.93 22.16
CA GLY A 162 7.50 -10.69 22.51
C GLY A 162 8.27 -9.79 23.47
N THR A 163 9.06 -10.34 24.40
CA THR A 163 9.87 -9.51 25.33
C THR A 163 11.07 -8.86 24.64
N ALA A 164 11.73 -9.58 23.73
CA ALA A 164 12.85 -9.03 22.97
C ALA A 164 12.35 -7.99 21.95
N PHE A 165 11.23 -8.28 21.29
CA PHE A 165 10.54 -7.35 20.39
C PHE A 165 10.14 -6.06 21.11
N GLU A 166 9.47 -6.14 22.28
CA GLU A 166 9.09 -4.94 23.04
C GLU A 166 10.30 -4.13 23.53
N ALA A 167 11.39 -4.81 23.89
CA ALA A 167 12.64 -4.13 24.24
C ALA A 167 13.30 -3.42 23.04
N ALA A 168 13.16 -3.96 21.83
CA ALA A 168 13.73 -3.42 20.60
C ALA A 168 12.90 -2.23 20.07
N PHE A 169 11.59 -2.39 19.96
CA PHE A 169 10.72 -1.44 19.26
C PHE A 169 9.83 -0.59 20.18
N GLY A 170 9.83 -0.87 21.49
CA GLY A 170 9.07 -0.10 22.48
C GLY A 170 7.55 -0.31 22.43
N MET A 171 7.09 -1.37 21.75
CA MET A 171 5.69 -1.77 21.67
C MET A 171 5.53 -3.28 21.86
N ALA A 172 4.39 -3.70 22.42
CA ALA A 172 4.09 -5.12 22.60
C ALA A 172 3.62 -5.72 21.27
N ALA A 173 4.07 -6.94 20.98
CA ALA A 173 3.50 -7.77 19.92
C ALA A 173 2.16 -8.37 20.36
N ASP A 174 1.26 -8.63 19.40
CA ASP A 174 -0.02 -9.29 19.66
C ASP A 174 0.17 -10.77 20.00
N ILE A 175 1.15 -11.42 19.36
CA ILE A 175 1.54 -12.80 19.62
C ILE A 175 3.05 -12.90 19.85
N SER A 176 3.45 -13.72 20.81
CA SER A 176 4.82 -14.18 21.00
C SER A 176 4.92 -15.66 20.64
N ALA A 177 5.22 -15.96 19.38
CA ALA A 177 5.19 -17.30 18.79
C ALA A 177 6.22 -18.25 19.41
N GLY A 178 7.31 -17.70 19.93
CA GLY A 178 8.39 -18.49 20.53
C GLY A 178 9.36 -19.05 19.49
N SER A 179 10.43 -19.67 20.00
CA SER A 179 11.50 -20.20 19.14
C SER A 179 11.02 -21.39 18.30
N GLY A 180 11.43 -21.40 17.04
CA GLY A 180 10.99 -22.36 16.04
C GLY A 180 9.57 -22.13 15.52
N GLY A 181 8.89 -21.06 15.95
CA GLY A 181 7.63 -20.64 15.34
C GLY A 181 7.82 -20.00 13.95
N PRO A 182 6.75 -19.72 13.22
CA PRO A 182 6.83 -19.11 11.89
C PRO A 182 7.58 -17.76 11.87
N ALA A 183 7.41 -16.95 12.91
CA ALA A 183 8.06 -15.65 13.04
C ALA A 183 9.56 -15.74 13.42
N ASP A 184 10.08 -16.91 13.79
CA ASP A 184 11.50 -17.13 14.08
C ASP A 184 12.28 -17.47 12.79
N SER A 185 11.93 -16.82 11.67
CA SER A 185 12.57 -17.00 10.36
C SER A 185 13.86 -16.19 10.27
N ASN A 186 14.91 -16.78 9.72
CA ASN A 186 16.20 -16.12 9.50
C ASN A 186 16.36 -15.58 8.07
N GLY A 187 15.26 -15.20 7.42
CA GLY A 187 15.32 -14.51 6.13
C GLY A 187 15.40 -15.40 4.89
N ASP A 188 15.48 -16.72 5.03
CA ASP A 188 15.55 -17.68 3.91
C ASP A 188 14.40 -18.71 3.90
N ASP A 189 13.33 -18.44 4.66
CA ASP A 189 12.16 -19.30 4.77
C ASP A 189 10.96 -18.77 3.96
N GLN A 190 9.96 -19.64 3.77
CA GLN A 190 8.67 -19.25 3.20
C GLN A 190 7.60 -19.19 4.28
N ILE A 191 6.74 -18.17 4.22
CA ILE A 191 5.72 -17.91 5.24
C ILE A 191 4.37 -17.71 4.57
N TYR A 192 3.30 -18.24 5.15
CA TYR A 192 1.96 -18.11 4.61
C TYR A 192 0.89 -18.13 5.70
N ILE A 193 -0.26 -17.57 5.36
CA ILE A 193 -1.43 -17.51 6.23
C ILE A 193 -2.51 -18.44 5.68
N THR A 194 -3.18 -19.17 6.56
CA THR A 194 -4.44 -19.85 6.23
C THR A 194 -5.61 -19.32 7.05
N ASP A 195 -6.76 -19.23 6.43
CA ASP A 195 -8.02 -18.96 7.12
C ASP A 195 -8.51 -20.16 7.95
N ALA A 196 -9.65 -19.97 8.64
CA ALA A 196 -10.28 -21.00 9.46
C ALA A 196 -10.73 -22.26 8.69
N SER A 197 -10.73 -22.22 7.36
CA SER A 197 -11.04 -23.36 6.48
C SER A 197 -9.78 -24.02 5.92
N ASP A 198 -8.59 -23.69 6.44
CA ASP A 198 -7.27 -24.09 5.93
C ASP A 198 -6.99 -23.61 4.49
N THR A 199 -7.68 -22.57 4.00
CA THR A 199 -7.39 -21.98 2.68
C THR A 199 -6.23 -21.01 2.82
N ILE A 200 -5.23 -21.10 1.94
CA ILE A 200 -4.13 -20.13 1.88
C ILE A 200 -4.66 -18.79 1.35
N VAL A 201 -4.38 -17.71 2.06
CA VAL A 201 -4.86 -16.35 1.72
C VAL A 201 -3.74 -15.42 1.28
N ASP A 202 -2.52 -15.68 1.76
CA ASP A 202 -1.34 -14.92 1.36
C ASP A 202 -0.07 -15.77 1.54
N PHE A 203 0.94 -15.51 0.72
CA PHE A 203 2.14 -16.33 0.65
C PHE A 203 3.41 -15.51 0.33
N PHE A 204 4.45 -15.71 1.11
CA PHE A 204 5.81 -15.21 0.90
C PHE A 204 6.77 -16.37 0.60
N GLY A 205 7.50 -16.28 -0.51
CA GLY A 205 8.51 -17.26 -0.97
C GLY A 205 7.97 -18.48 -1.72
N VAL A 206 8.89 -19.30 -2.26
CA VAL A 206 8.54 -20.45 -3.11
C VAL A 206 8.58 -21.76 -2.29
N PRO A 207 7.45 -22.51 -2.18
CA PRO A 207 7.43 -23.74 -1.38
C PRO A 207 8.52 -24.74 -1.77
N GLY A 208 9.34 -25.15 -0.80
CA GLY A 208 10.41 -26.13 -1.00
C GLY A 208 11.67 -25.60 -1.68
N GLU A 209 11.79 -24.29 -1.85
CA GLU A 209 13.04 -23.63 -2.22
C GLU A 209 13.77 -23.15 -0.96
N ASP A 210 15.10 -23.16 -0.96
CA ASP A 210 15.89 -22.51 0.09
C ASP A 210 16.06 -21.04 -0.32
N GLY A 211 15.61 -20.11 0.51
CA GLY A 211 15.54 -18.69 0.15
C GLY A 211 16.90 -18.04 -0.07
N SER A 212 17.97 -18.61 0.48
CA SER A 212 19.35 -18.12 0.36
C SER A 212 19.75 -17.84 -1.10
N GLY A 213 20.10 -16.60 -1.41
CA GLY A 213 20.49 -16.12 -2.74
C GLY A 213 19.36 -16.08 -3.78
N THR A 214 18.10 -16.09 -3.35
CA THR A 214 16.92 -16.02 -4.22
C THR A 214 16.17 -14.70 -4.08
N ASP A 215 15.10 -14.53 -4.86
CA ASP A 215 14.24 -13.35 -4.83
C ASP A 215 13.41 -13.19 -3.53
N HIS A 216 13.45 -14.16 -2.60
CA HIS A 216 12.77 -14.06 -1.30
C HIS A 216 13.74 -14.13 -0.10
N GLU A 217 15.00 -13.74 -0.31
CA GLU A 217 16.02 -13.62 0.72
C GLU A 217 15.96 -12.25 1.42
N PHE A 218 15.62 -12.24 2.71
CA PHE A 218 15.62 -11.05 3.57
C PHE A 218 16.51 -11.22 4.82
N GLU A 219 17.49 -12.13 4.77
CA GLU A 219 18.42 -12.38 5.89
C GLU A 219 19.08 -11.07 6.36
N ASP A 220 19.10 -10.88 7.68
CA ASP A 220 19.66 -9.69 8.32
C ASP A 220 19.05 -8.36 7.79
N GLY A 221 17.79 -8.40 7.34
CA GLY A 221 17.04 -7.26 6.82
C GLY A 221 15.52 -7.42 6.93
N ARG A 222 14.80 -7.08 5.86
CA ARG A 222 13.33 -7.07 5.84
C ARG A 222 12.73 -7.31 4.47
N ALA A 223 11.52 -7.83 4.45
CA ALA A 223 10.65 -7.85 3.28
C ALA A 223 9.38 -7.06 3.58
N GLU A 224 9.19 -5.93 2.89
CA GLU A 224 8.03 -5.04 3.05
C GLU A 224 7.14 -5.11 1.82
N ARG A 225 5.83 -5.31 2.03
CA ARG A 225 4.83 -5.39 0.97
C ARG A 225 4.70 -4.03 0.28
N LYS A 226 4.66 -3.98 -1.05
CA LYS A 226 4.49 -2.72 -1.79
C LYS A 226 3.12 -2.10 -1.57
N ALA A 227 3.08 -0.77 -1.50
CA ALA A 227 1.86 0.00 -1.31
C ALA A 227 0.76 -0.25 -2.37
N SER A 228 1.14 -0.67 -3.58
CA SER A 228 0.18 -1.01 -4.65
C SER A 228 -0.58 -2.31 -4.40
N VAL A 229 -0.15 -3.12 -3.43
CA VAL A 229 -0.74 -4.45 -3.17
C VAL A 229 -1.78 -4.33 -2.08
N THR A 230 -3.06 -4.38 -2.47
CA THR A 230 -4.18 -4.15 -1.54
C THR A 230 -4.86 -5.43 -1.07
N GLN A 231 -4.32 -6.59 -1.41
CA GLN A 231 -4.86 -7.91 -1.06
C GLN A 231 -3.75 -8.96 -1.03
N GLY A 232 -4.00 -10.04 -0.30
CA GLY A 232 -3.17 -11.24 -0.26
C GLY A 232 -3.30 -12.07 -1.53
N THR A 233 -2.25 -12.85 -1.80
CA THR A 233 -2.22 -13.77 -2.94
C THR A 233 -1.72 -15.13 -2.46
N ALA A 234 -2.46 -16.20 -2.76
CA ALA A 234 -2.11 -17.55 -2.32
C ALA A 234 -0.82 -18.13 -2.94
N THR A 235 -0.14 -17.35 -3.79
CA THR A 235 1.09 -17.72 -4.49
C THR A 235 2.07 -16.56 -4.47
N TRP A 236 3.35 -16.89 -4.37
CA TRP A 236 4.45 -15.93 -4.43
C TRP A 236 4.48 -15.12 -5.74
N ASP A 237 4.61 -13.80 -5.60
CA ASP A 237 5.01 -12.88 -6.66
C ASP A 237 6.04 -11.88 -6.10
N VAL A 238 7.28 -11.99 -6.58
CA VAL A 238 8.38 -11.07 -6.22
C VAL A 238 8.02 -9.60 -6.48
N ASN A 239 7.16 -9.31 -7.46
CA ASN A 239 6.80 -7.94 -7.78
C ASN A 239 5.94 -7.28 -6.70
N GLU A 240 5.41 -8.04 -5.74
CA GLU A 240 4.62 -7.53 -4.61
C GLU A 240 5.50 -7.00 -3.46
N TRP A 241 6.82 -7.21 -3.48
CA TRP A 241 7.70 -7.00 -2.32
C TRP A 241 8.86 -6.04 -2.60
N ASN A 242 9.22 -5.25 -1.59
CA ASN A 242 10.50 -4.57 -1.44
C ASN A 242 11.33 -5.37 -0.44
N ILE A 243 12.52 -5.81 -0.84
CA ILE A 243 13.35 -6.71 -0.03
C ILE A 243 14.71 -6.07 0.18
N ASP A 244 15.08 -5.99 1.45
CA ASP A 244 16.35 -5.50 1.96
C ASP A 244 17.09 -6.64 2.66
N ASN A 245 18.37 -6.85 2.36
CA ASN A 245 19.20 -7.87 3.01
C ASN A 245 20.68 -7.47 3.10
N ASP A 246 21.46 -8.17 3.92
CA ASP A 246 22.89 -7.89 4.12
C ASP A 246 23.78 -8.26 2.90
N ALA A 247 23.27 -9.11 2.01
CA ALA A 247 23.90 -9.46 0.74
C ALA A 247 23.83 -8.34 -0.32
N GLY A 248 23.15 -7.23 0.00
CA GLY A 248 23.11 -6.00 -0.79
C GLY A 248 21.91 -5.89 -1.72
N ALA A 249 20.83 -6.65 -1.48
CA ALA A 249 19.52 -6.33 -2.02
C ALA A 249 18.92 -5.16 -1.24
N GLY A 250 18.30 -4.23 -1.96
CA GLY A 250 17.67 -3.05 -1.35
C GLY A 250 18.65 -2.00 -0.80
N ASP A 251 18.09 -0.94 -0.20
CA ASP A 251 18.82 0.12 0.52
C ASP A 251 18.17 0.49 1.86
N GLY A 252 17.21 -0.32 2.32
CA GLY A 252 16.44 -0.13 3.54
C GLY A 252 17.13 -0.61 4.82
N ALA A 253 16.33 -0.76 5.87
CA ALA A 253 16.82 -1.01 7.23
C ALA A 253 17.36 -2.43 7.40
N LEU A 254 18.55 -2.54 8.01
CA LEU A 254 19.17 -3.83 8.38
C LEU A 254 19.21 -4.02 9.90
N ASP A 255 19.37 -2.94 10.67
CA ASP A 255 19.43 -2.96 12.13
C ASP A 255 18.14 -2.40 12.74
N VAL A 256 17.79 -2.79 13.98
CA VAL A 256 16.60 -2.30 14.71
C VAL A 256 16.51 -0.77 14.72
N ASP A 257 17.60 -0.08 15.06
CA ASP A 257 17.67 1.39 15.09
C ASP A 257 17.83 2.01 13.67
N GLY A 258 17.89 1.18 12.63
CA GLY A 258 18.17 1.52 11.24
C GLY A 258 16.96 1.89 10.40
N GLY A 259 15.74 1.80 10.94
CA GLY A 259 14.53 2.27 10.26
C GLY A 259 13.35 1.30 10.20
N PHE A 260 13.40 0.16 10.90
CA PHE A 260 12.20 -0.67 11.11
C PHE A 260 11.12 0.13 11.85
N ASP A 261 9.89 -0.03 11.42
CA ASP A 261 8.72 0.68 11.94
C ASP A 261 7.51 -0.26 12.10
N PRO A 262 7.62 -1.34 12.91
CA PRO A 262 6.51 -2.26 13.11
C PRO A 262 5.24 -1.54 13.54
N GLY A 263 4.11 -1.97 13.00
CA GLY A 263 2.83 -1.29 13.15
C GLY A 263 2.60 -0.16 12.13
N VAL A 264 3.49 -0.01 11.14
CA VAL A 264 3.36 0.94 10.03
C VAL A 264 3.65 0.20 8.73
N TRP A 265 2.71 0.29 7.79
CA TRP A 265 2.89 -0.24 6.44
C TRP A 265 2.78 0.87 5.42
N ILE A 266 3.70 0.93 4.45
CA ILE A 266 3.72 1.96 3.39
C ILE A 266 2.44 2.04 2.55
N GLY A 267 1.65 0.96 2.48
CA GLY A 267 0.37 0.92 1.76
C GLY A 267 -0.86 1.17 2.62
N ALA A 268 -0.70 1.33 3.94
CA ALA A 268 -1.83 1.62 4.79
C ALA A 268 -2.41 2.98 4.38
N ASP A 269 -3.72 3.03 4.14
CA ASP A 269 -4.47 4.26 3.88
C ASP A 269 -4.41 5.15 5.13
N THR A 270 -3.28 5.84 5.32
CA THR A 270 -3.17 6.86 6.35
C THR A 270 -3.97 8.03 5.82
N THR A 271 -5.18 8.19 6.34
CA THR A 271 -5.87 9.47 6.35
C THR A 271 -5.03 10.46 7.17
N GLY A 272 -3.92 10.94 6.62
CA GLY A 272 -3.05 11.84 7.36
C GLY A 272 -1.69 12.20 6.75
N VAL A 273 -0.97 11.33 6.06
CA VAL A 273 0.36 11.68 5.50
C VAL A 273 0.66 10.75 4.32
N GLU A 274 0.47 11.25 3.09
CA GLU A 274 1.18 10.65 1.95
C GLU A 274 2.68 10.70 2.29
N ASN A 275 3.35 9.55 2.19
CA ASN A 275 4.81 9.44 2.30
C ASN A 275 5.45 10.06 1.04
N GLU A 276 5.19 11.35 0.86
CA GLU A 276 5.94 12.23 -0.02
C GLU A 276 7.34 12.30 0.56
N SER A 277 8.32 11.77 -0.18
CA SER A 277 9.76 11.98 0.03
C SER A 277 10.00 13.27 0.82
N LEU A 278 10.37 13.15 2.10
CA LEU A 278 10.36 14.27 3.05
C LEU A 278 11.24 15.42 2.56
N VAL A 279 10.65 16.37 1.82
CA VAL A 279 11.32 17.58 1.41
C VAL A 279 11.52 18.45 2.65
N THR A 280 12.69 18.30 3.25
CA THR A 280 13.00 18.79 4.57
C THR A 280 13.60 20.19 4.53
N LEU A 281 12.88 21.16 5.13
CA LEU A 281 13.39 22.51 5.38
C LEU A 281 14.15 22.54 6.71
N ASN A 282 15.44 22.84 6.70
CA ASN A 282 16.24 23.13 7.89
C ASN A 282 16.01 24.58 8.31
N MET A 283 15.96 24.84 9.63
CA MET A 283 15.63 26.17 10.14
C MET A 283 16.25 26.45 11.51
N TYR A 284 16.96 27.57 11.62
CA TYR A 284 17.74 27.93 12.80
C TYR A 284 18.00 29.44 12.93
N PRO A 285 18.21 29.97 14.14
CA PRO A 285 17.99 29.29 15.42
C PRO A 285 16.49 29.08 15.68
N ASN A 286 16.15 28.03 16.40
CA ASN A 286 14.83 27.82 16.96
C ASN A 286 15.00 27.42 18.44
N PRO A 287 14.65 28.29 19.42
CA PRO A 287 13.93 29.55 19.26
C PRO A 287 14.69 30.68 18.53
N ALA A 288 13.99 31.46 17.72
CA ALA A 288 14.51 32.61 16.98
C ALA A 288 14.32 33.92 17.76
N SER A 289 15.29 34.84 17.69
CA SER A 289 15.14 36.21 18.20
C SER A 289 14.73 37.15 17.09
N ASP A 290 15.66 37.58 16.23
CA ASP A 290 15.40 38.63 15.24
C ASP A 290 15.37 38.08 13.82
N VAL A 291 16.09 36.98 13.63
CA VAL A 291 16.35 36.34 12.35
C VAL A 291 16.12 34.84 12.47
N LEU A 292 15.42 34.28 11.49
CA LEU A 292 15.27 32.86 11.26
C LEU A 292 15.91 32.52 9.91
N ASN A 293 16.96 31.72 9.92
CA ASN A 293 17.59 31.18 8.71
C ASN A 293 16.84 29.92 8.29
N ILE A 294 16.67 29.74 6.97
CA ILE A 294 16.10 28.55 6.36
C ILE A 294 17.03 28.01 5.27
N SER A 295 17.05 26.70 5.08
CA SER A 295 17.80 26.05 4.00
C SER A 295 17.20 24.68 3.65
N SER A 296 17.34 24.25 2.40
CA SER A 296 16.91 22.94 1.90
C SER A 296 17.86 22.43 0.81
N GLN A 297 17.73 21.14 0.44
CA GLN A 297 18.51 20.54 -0.65
C GLN A 297 18.03 20.97 -2.05
N SER A 298 16.79 21.46 -2.16
CA SER A 298 16.17 21.94 -3.41
C SER A 298 15.69 23.39 -3.25
N THR A 299 15.37 24.04 -4.36
CA THR A 299 14.90 25.43 -4.40
C THR A 299 13.62 25.61 -3.59
N ILE A 300 13.64 26.57 -2.66
CA ILE A 300 12.47 27.05 -1.94
C ILE A 300 11.80 28.07 -2.82
N ASN A 301 10.56 27.84 -3.25
CA ASN A 301 9.82 28.82 -4.05
C ASN A 301 9.25 29.90 -3.13
N THR A 302 8.41 29.49 -2.19
CA THR A 302 7.65 30.40 -1.34
C THR A 302 7.72 30.02 0.13
N VAL A 303 7.65 31.03 0.99
CA VAL A 303 7.55 30.89 2.44
C VAL A 303 6.47 31.81 2.98
N GLU A 304 5.63 31.27 3.85
CA GLU A 304 4.58 31.99 4.55
C GLU A 304 4.62 31.65 6.04
N ILE A 305 4.60 32.67 6.91
CA ILE A 305 4.56 32.46 8.36
C ILE A 305 3.17 32.85 8.88
N PHE A 306 2.62 32.00 9.73
CA PHE A 306 1.33 32.15 10.37
C PHE A 306 1.48 32.16 11.89
N ASN A 307 0.65 32.95 12.58
CA ASN A 307 0.49 32.81 14.03
C ASN A 307 -0.43 31.62 14.37
N VAL A 308 -0.55 31.28 15.66
CA VAL A 308 -1.41 30.16 16.13
C VAL A 308 -2.90 30.32 15.83
N LEU A 309 -3.35 31.53 15.45
CA LEU A 309 -4.74 31.79 15.02
C LEU A 309 -4.92 31.58 13.51
N GLY A 310 -3.90 31.12 12.80
CA GLY A 310 -3.91 30.94 11.34
C GLY A 310 -3.79 32.24 10.55
N GLN A 311 -3.46 33.37 11.19
CA GLN A 311 -3.26 34.63 10.49
C GLN A 311 -1.86 34.67 9.88
N LYS A 312 -1.78 34.94 8.57
CA LYS A 312 -0.52 35.13 7.86
C LYS A 312 0.14 36.43 8.30
N VAL A 313 1.37 36.35 8.81
CA VAL A 313 2.16 37.47 9.33
C VAL A 313 3.35 37.82 8.44
N ILE A 314 3.91 36.86 7.70
CA ILE A 314 5.02 37.08 6.74
C ILE A 314 4.72 36.28 5.47
N THR A 315 5.09 36.82 4.31
CA THR A 315 5.16 36.11 3.03
C THR A 315 6.43 36.54 2.30
N MET A 316 7.13 35.57 1.72
CA MET A 316 8.40 35.78 1.03
C MET A 316 8.51 34.82 -0.16
N GLN A 317 8.91 35.36 -1.31
CA GLN A 317 9.42 34.57 -2.43
C GLN A 317 10.92 34.38 -2.19
N VAL A 318 11.40 33.14 -2.27
CA VAL A 318 12.81 32.81 -1.98
C VAL A 318 13.55 32.56 -3.30
N GLU A 319 13.05 31.61 -4.10
CA GLU A 319 13.65 31.17 -5.36
C GLU A 319 15.15 30.80 -5.26
N ASP A 320 15.54 30.25 -4.10
CA ASP A 320 16.90 29.81 -3.76
C ASP A 320 16.83 28.64 -2.76
N THR A 321 17.97 27.98 -2.51
CA THR A 321 18.13 26.88 -1.55
C THR A 321 18.24 27.33 -0.09
N SER A 322 18.36 28.65 0.17
CA SER A 322 18.43 29.20 1.52
C SER A 322 17.96 30.65 1.57
N ALA A 323 17.51 31.09 2.74
CA ALA A 323 17.14 32.49 2.96
C ALA A 323 17.24 32.90 4.43
N GLU A 324 17.30 34.22 4.65
CA GLU A 324 17.18 34.84 5.95
C GLU A 324 15.80 35.50 6.07
N ILE A 325 15.04 35.17 7.12
CA ILE A 325 13.74 35.78 7.41
C ILE A 325 13.86 36.67 8.64
N ASN A 326 13.58 37.97 8.48
CA ASN A 326 13.47 38.89 9.61
C ASN A 326 12.14 38.67 10.36
N VAL A 327 12.26 38.19 11.59
CA VAL A 327 11.14 37.91 12.51
C VAL A 327 11.11 38.86 13.72
N SER A 328 11.97 39.89 13.75
CA SER A 328 12.09 40.82 14.88
C SER A 328 10.80 41.55 15.26
N ASN A 329 9.92 41.81 14.29
CA ASN A 329 8.64 42.48 14.49
C ASN A 329 7.53 41.54 15.00
N LEU A 330 7.80 40.24 15.12
CA LEU A 330 6.85 39.28 15.66
C LEU A 330 6.91 39.28 17.19
N ASN A 331 5.75 39.20 17.84
CA ASN A 331 5.69 39.01 19.28
C ASN A 331 6.21 37.62 19.65
N ALA A 332 6.76 37.47 20.87
CA ALA A 332 7.15 36.18 21.42
C ALA A 332 5.98 35.17 21.37
N GLY A 333 6.24 33.95 20.94
CA GLY A 333 5.21 32.93 20.76
C GLY A 333 5.56 31.85 19.74
N ILE A 334 4.60 30.97 19.48
CA ILE A 334 4.71 29.87 18.51
C ILE A 334 4.20 30.36 17.15
N TYR A 335 4.92 30.01 16.09
CA TYR A 335 4.56 30.30 14.71
C TYR A 335 4.67 29.05 13.84
N LEU A 336 3.87 29.00 12.78
CA LEU A 336 3.93 27.99 11.73
C LEU A 336 4.55 28.62 10.48
N ILE A 337 5.54 27.96 9.90
CA ILE A 337 6.15 28.32 8.63
C ILE A 337 5.73 27.30 7.58
N LYS A 338 4.93 27.75 6.61
CA LYS A 338 4.56 27.00 5.41
C LYS A 338 5.56 27.31 4.32
N TYR A 339 6.03 26.31 3.60
CA TYR A 339 7.02 26.45 2.54
C TYR A 339 6.67 25.57 1.34
N GLU A 340 7.11 26.00 0.16
CA GLU A 340 6.94 25.28 -1.10
C GLU A 340 8.31 24.95 -1.69
N ILE A 341 8.55 23.67 -1.95
CA ILE A 341 9.77 23.16 -2.58
C ILE A 341 9.34 22.07 -3.56
N ASN A 342 9.84 22.12 -4.81
CA ASN A 342 9.47 21.18 -5.88
C ASN A 342 7.95 21.10 -6.14
N ASN A 343 7.23 22.21 -6.01
CA ASN A 343 5.76 22.31 -6.05
C ASN A 343 5.01 21.56 -4.93
N SER A 344 5.72 20.97 -3.98
CA SER A 344 5.13 20.35 -2.78
C SER A 344 5.12 21.35 -1.63
N THR A 345 4.01 21.40 -0.91
CA THR A 345 3.78 22.35 0.19
C THR A 345 3.84 21.64 1.54
N SER A 346 4.69 22.13 2.44
CA SER A 346 4.88 21.58 3.79
C SER A 346 4.86 22.66 4.86
N THR A 347 4.68 22.27 6.13
CA THR A 347 4.63 23.21 7.26
C THR A 347 5.51 22.75 8.43
N LYS A 348 6.28 23.66 9.03
CA LYS A 348 7.05 23.45 10.25
C LYS A 348 6.71 24.47 11.33
N LYS A 349 7.09 24.19 12.58
CA LYS A 349 6.86 25.07 13.74
C LYS A 349 8.18 25.67 14.22
N PHE A 350 8.17 26.95 14.58
CA PHE A 350 9.25 27.56 15.36
C PHE A 350 8.73 28.44 16.50
N VAL A 351 9.62 28.71 17.45
CA VAL A 351 9.37 29.57 18.61
C VAL A 351 10.10 30.89 18.40
N LYS A 352 9.40 32.00 18.59
CA LYS A 352 9.96 33.37 18.66
C LYS A 352 10.11 33.76 20.12
N ASN A 353 11.30 34.21 20.51
CA ASN A 353 11.59 34.74 21.86
C ASN A 353 11.18 36.20 22.03
#